data_AF-A0A6B1EZA6-F1
#
_entry.id   AF-A0A6B1EZA6-F1
#
_cell.length_a   1.000
_cell.length_b   1.000
_cell.length_c   1.000
_cell.angle_alpha   90.00
_cell.angle_beta   90.00
_cell.angle_gamma   90.00
#
_symmetry.space_group_name_H-M   'P 1'
#
loop_
_entity.id
_entity.type
_entity.pdbx_description
1 polymer ?
#
loop_
_entity_poly.entity_id
_entity_poly.type
_entity_poly.pdbx_seq_one_letter_code
_entity_poly.pdbx_strand_id
1 'polypeptide(L)'
;MQESPFFREYIQEAEERGLERGLERGLERGLERGQKKCAIDLILELLSEQFQSEAIQTLKPDLERIDDLDRLKQLLRAVPKTPSLEAFTKSVREI
;
A
#
# COMPACT_ATOMS: atom_id res chain seq x y z
N MET A 1 -39.14 29.73 -13.00
CA MET A 1 -38.39 30.06 -11.78
C MET A 1 -36.95 30.33 -12.18
N GLN A 2 -36.41 31.52 -11.94
CA GLN A 2 -34.96 31.71 -12.01
C GLN A 2 -34.35 31.12 -10.75
N GLU A 3 -33.26 30.36 -10.87
CA GLU A 3 -32.54 29.86 -9.71
C GLU A 3 -32.02 31.04 -8.87
N SER A 4 -32.39 31.02 -7.58
CA SER A 4 -31.92 32.01 -6.62
C SER A 4 -30.39 32.05 -6.61
N PRO A 5 -29.75 33.23 -6.62
CA PRO A 5 -28.30 33.36 -6.49
C PRO A 5 -27.72 32.56 -5.32
N PHE A 6 -28.44 32.53 -4.21
CA PHE A 6 -28.09 31.73 -3.03
C PHE A 6 -28.00 30.22 -3.31
N PHE A 7 -28.90 29.70 -4.17
CA PHE A 7 -28.88 28.29 -4.53
C PHE A 7 -27.67 27.95 -5.41
N ARG A 8 -27.29 28.85 -6.33
CA ARG A 8 -26.08 28.67 -7.16
C ARG A 8 -24.81 28.69 -6.34
N GLU A 9 -24.69 29.62 -5.41
CA GLU A 9 -23.56 29.71 -4.48
C GLU A 9 -23.45 28.43 -3.62
N TYR A 10 -24.58 27.95 -3.09
CA TYR A 10 -24.62 26.69 -2.33
C TYR A 10 -24.15 25.48 -3.15
N ILE A 11 -24.57 25.36 -4.40
CA ILE A 11 -24.13 24.27 -5.28
C ILE A 11 -22.63 24.39 -5.56
N GLN A 12 -22.13 25.59 -5.86
CA GLN A 12 -20.71 25.81 -6.10
C GLN A 12 -19.87 25.42 -4.87
N GLU A 13 -20.26 25.86 -3.67
CA GLU A 13 -19.58 25.46 -2.43
C GLU A 13 -19.63 23.95 -2.19
N ALA A 14 -20.76 23.31 -2.50
CA ALA A 14 -20.92 21.86 -2.35
C ALA A 14 -20.01 21.09 -3.33
N GLU A 15 -19.88 21.55 -4.56
CA GLU A 15 -18.98 20.98 -5.57
C GLU A 15 -17.51 21.15 -5.17
N GLU A 16 -17.11 22.35 -4.75
CA GLU A 16 -15.74 22.64 -4.29
C GLU A 16 -15.36 21.75 -3.10
N ARG A 17 -16.23 21.66 -2.08
CA ARG A 17 -16.02 20.78 -0.92
C ARG A 17 -16.03 19.31 -1.29
N GLY A 18 -16.88 18.92 -2.24
CA GLY A 18 -16.94 17.55 -2.75
C GLY A 18 -15.64 17.15 -3.43
N LEU A 19 -15.11 18.02 -4.28
CA LEU A 19 -13.85 17.84 -4.99
C LEU A 19 -12.66 17.79 -4.02
N GLU A 20 -12.57 18.73 -3.08
CA GLU A 20 -11.50 18.80 -2.09
C GLU A 20 -11.44 17.50 -1.26
N ARG A 21 -12.58 17.08 -0.69
CA ARG A 21 -12.66 15.83 0.09
C ARG A 21 -12.38 14.59 -0.76
N GLY A 22 -12.82 14.60 -2.02
CA GLY A 22 -12.56 13.52 -2.96
C GLY A 22 -11.08 13.37 -3.27
N LEU A 23 -10.40 14.49 -3.55
CA LEU A 23 -8.97 14.56 -3.81
C LEU A 23 -8.15 14.15 -2.59
N GLU A 24 -8.46 14.69 -1.41
CA GLU A 24 -7.74 14.38 -0.16
C GLU A 24 -7.80 12.87 0.14
N ARG A 25 -8.99 12.28 0.14
CA ARG A 25 -9.18 10.83 0.39
C ARG A 25 -8.56 9.98 -0.71
N GLY A 26 -8.63 10.43 -1.96
CA GLY A 26 -8.05 9.73 -3.10
C GLY A 26 -6.52 9.69 -3.02
N LEU A 27 -5.91 10.83 -2.70
CA LEU A 27 -4.46 10.98 -2.57
C LEU A 27 -3.92 10.18 -1.39
N GLU A 28 -4.56 10.26 -0.22
CA GLU A 28 -4.17 9.51 0.98
C GLU A 28 -4.17 8.00 0.72
N ARG A 29 -5.29 7.47 0.20
CA ARG A 29 -5.41 6.04 -0.14
C ARG A 29 -4.44 5.62 -1.25
N GLY A 30 -4.23 6.48 -2.24
CA GLY A 30 -3.31 6.23 -3.34
C GLY A 30 -1.87 6.13 -2.86
N LEU A 31 -1.45 7.05 -1.98
CA LEU A 31 -0.11 7.07 -1.40
C LEU A 31 0.13 5.86 -0.51
N GLU A 32 -0.82 5.53 0.36
CA GLU A 32 -0.74 4.35 1.25
C GLU A 32 -0.60 3.05 0.44
N ARG A 33 -1.48 2.85 -0.55
CA ARG A 33 -1.42 1.68 -1.44
C ARG A 33 -0.11 1.62 -2.23
N GLY A 34 0.37 2.77 -2.71
CA GLY A 34 1.64 2.87 -3.43
C GLY A 34 2.83 2.48 -2.56
N GLN A 35 2.88 2.96 -1.31
CA GLN A 35 3.94 2.62 -0.36
C GLN A 35 3.92 1.14 0.00
N LYS A 36 2.74 0.56 0.28
CA LYS A 36 2.60 -0.87 0.54
C LYS A 36 3.09 -1.71 -0.64
N LYS A 37 2.60 -1.41 -1.85
CA LYS A 37 2.98 -2.14 -3.06
C LYS A 37 4.48 -2.06 -3.32
N CYS A 38 5.07 -0.87 -3.20
CA CYS A 38 6.51 -0.67 -3.35
C CYS A 38 7.31 -1.51 -2.34
N ALA A 39 6.91 -1.54 -1.07
CA ALA A 39 7.59 -2.36 -0.06
C ALA A 39 7.53 -3.85 -0.39
N ILE A 40 6.37 -4.35 -0.84
CA ILE A 40 6.18 -5.75 -1.24
C ILE A 40 7.05 -6.08 -2.45
N ASP A 41 7.00 -5.25 -3.50
CA ASP A 41 7.79 -5.45 -4.73
C ASP A 41 9.29 -5.50 -4.41
N LEU A 42 9.80 -4.59 -3.55
CA LEU A 42 11.19 -4.59 -3.10
C LEU A 42 11.57 -5.83 -2.27
N ILE A 43 10.67 -6.31 -1.40
CA ILE A 43 10.91 -7.55 -0.64
C ILE A 43 11.09 -8.72 -1.62
N LEU A 44 10.19 -8.85 -2.58
CA LEU A 44 10.22 -9.94 -3.56
C LEU A 44 11.45 -9.85 -4.47
N GLU A 45 11.83 -8.64 -4.88
CA GLU A 45 13.04 -8.38 -5.68
C GLU A 45 14.30 -8.82 -4.93
N LEU A 46 14.51 -8.35 -3.70
CA LEU A 46 15.68 -8.70 -2.89
C LEU A 46 15.74 -10.20 -2.58
N LEU A 47 14.60 -10.83 -2.27
CA LEU A 47 14.54 -12.29 -2.09
C LEU A 47 14.91 -13.02 -3.38
N SER A 48 14.48 -12.51 -4.54
CA SER A 48 14.73 -13.12 -5.85
C SER A 48 16.21 -13.06 -6.19
N GLU A 49 16.87 -11.93 -5.90
CA GLU A 49 18.31 -11.79 -6.04
C GLU A 49 19.07 -12.73 -5.09
N GLN A 50 18.62 -12.85 -3.84
CA GLN A 50 19.33 -13.61 -2.81
C GLN A 50 19.18 -15.14 -2.97
N PHE A 51 17.98 -15.63 -3.30
CA PHE A 51 17.67 -17.06 -3.29
C PHE A 51 17.40 -17.65 -4.68
N GLN A 52 17.22 -16.82 -5.71
CA GLN A 52 17.02 -17.25 -7.10
C GLN A 52 15.92 -18.34 -7.25
N SER A 53 14.82 -18.20 -6.50
CA SER A 53 13.78 -19.22 -6.37
C SER A 53 12.41 -18.72 -6.83
N GLU A 54 11.74 -19.47 -7.70
CA GLU A 54 10.37 -19.15 -8.14
C GLU A 54 9.34 -19.24 -7.00
N ALA A 55 9.66 -19.98 -5.92
CA ALA A 55 8.81 -20.12 -4.75
C ALA A 55 8.53 -18.77 -4.04
N ILE A 56 9.34 -17.74 -4.30
CA ILE A 56 9.18 -16.39 -3.74
C ILE A 56 7.85 -15.76 -4.16
N GLN A 57 7.36 -16.05 -5.37
CA GLN A 57 6.09 -15.50 -5.87
C GLN A 57 4.89 -16.00 -5.05
N THR A 58 5.02 -17.14 -4.36
CA THR A 58 3.97 -17.66 -3.46
C THR A 58 3.79 -16.80 -2.21
N LEU A 59 4.78 -15.97 -1.85
CA LEU A 59 4.73 -15.07 -0.69
C LEU A 59 3.98 -13.78 -0.98
N LYS A 60 3.82 -13.40 -2.26
CA LYS A 60 3.12 -12.18 -2.65
C LYS A 60 1.73 -12.02 -2.01
N PRO A 61 0.81 -13.00 -2.09
CA PRO A 61 -0.50 -12.88 -1.46
C PRO A 61 -0.42 -12.75 0.07
N ASP A 62 0.55 -13.40 0.71
CA ASP A 62 0.73 -13.29 2.18
C ASP A 62 1.21 -11.89 2.56
N LEU A 63 2.11 -11.29 1.78
CA LEU A 63 2.59 -9.92 1.98
C LEU A 63 1.50 -8.87 1.68
N GLU A 64 0.66 -9.09 0.67
CA GLU A 64 -0.47 -8.19 0.33
C GLU A 64 -1.54 -8.14 1.42
N ARG A 65 -1.66 -9.18 2.24
CA ARG A 65 -2.56 -9.24 3.41
C ARG A 65 -2.05 -8.44 4.61
N ILE A 66 -0.79 -8.01 4.61
CA ILE A 66 -0.23 -7.20 5.69
C ILE A 66 -0.70 -5.75 5.48
N ASP A 67 -1.53 -5.25 6.39
CA ASP A 67 -2.00 -3.86 6.34
C ASP A 67 -1.01 -2.85 6.91
N ASP A 68 -0.21 -3.27 7.88
CA ASP A 68 0.78 -2.44 8.53
C ASP A 68 2.02 -2.21 7.64
N LEU A 69 2.16 -0.96 7.15
CA LEU A 69 3.31 -0.55 6.34
C LEU A 69 4.63 -0.63 7.10
N ASP A 70 4.64 -0.33 8.40
CA ASP A 70 5.87 -0.39 9.19
C ASP A 70 6.32 -1.84 9.39
N ARG A 71 5.37 -2.78 9.49
CA ARG A 71 5.67 -4.21 9.43
C ARG A 71 6.31 -4.62 8.10
N LEU A 72 5.77 -4.15 6.96
CA LEU A 72 6.39 -4.38 5.65
C LEU A 72 7.82 -3.82 5.60
N LYS A 73 8.07 -2.61 6.13
CA LYS A 73 9.43 -2.04 6.22
C LYS A 73 10.36 -2.86 7.10
N GLN A 74 9.85 -3.47 8.19
CA GLN A 74 10.64 -4.39 9.02
C GLN A 74 11.03 -5.65 8.25
N LEU A 75 10.08 -6.26 7.51
CA LEU A 75 10.34 -7.42 6.68
C LEU A 75 11.37 -7.12 5.59
N LEU A 76 11.26 -5.96 4.92
CA LEU A 76 12.24 -5.49 3.95
C LEU A 76 13.66 -5.43 4.54
N ARG A 77 13.81 -4.90 5.75
CA ARG A 77 15.12 -4.85 6.46
C ARG A 77 15.61 -6.22 6.92
N ALA A 78 14.73 -7.21 7.02
CA ALA A 78 15.04 -8.57 7.44
C ALA A 78 15.50 -9.46 6.28
N VAL A 79 15.14 -9.13 5.03
CA VAL A 79 15.55 -9.88 3.82
C VAL A 79 17.05 -10.19 3.80
N PRO A 80 17.97 -9.19 3.80
CA PRO A 80 19.40 -9.47 3.68
C PRO A 80 20.01 -10.20 4.89
N LYS A 81 19.30 -10.23 6.03
CA LYS A 81 19.75 -10.88 7.27
C LYS A 81 19.26 -12.32 7.36
N THR A 82 18.37 -12.72 6.47
CA THR A 82 17.70 -14.01 6.54
C THR A 82 18.55 -15.10 5.89
N PRO A 83 18.81 -16.23 6.57
CA PRO A 83 19.67 -17.29 6.03
C PRO A 83 18.99 -18.17 4.98
N SER A 84 17.65 -18.20 4.91
CA SER A 84 16.90 -19.03 3.95
C SER A 84 15.50 -18.48 3.66
N LEU A 85 14.96 -18.81 2.48
CA LEU A 85 13.58 -18.45 2.13
C LEU A 85 12.55 -18.99 3.14
N GLU A 86 12.81 -20.17 3.71
CA GLU A 86 11.95 -20.77 4.75
C GLU A 86 11.93 -19.96 6.05
N ALA A 87 13.10 -19.49 6.50
CA ALA A 87 13.21 -18.62 7.68
C ALA A 87 12.48 -17.28 7.46
N PHE A 88 12.53 -16.74 6.23
CA PHE A 88 11.77 -15.55 5.87
C PHE A 88 10.26 -15.82 5.92
N THR A 89 9.83 -16.92 5.31
CA THR A 89 8.42 -17.34 5.26
C THR A 89 7.84 -17.51 6.67
N LYS A 90 8.63 -18.05 7.60
CA LYS A 90 8.22 -18.14 9.01
C LYS A 90 8.00 -16.75 9.63
N SER A 91 8.88 -15.80 9.35
CA SER A 91 8.76 -14.41 9.84
C SER A 91 7.53 -13.68 9.28
N VAL A 92 7.08 -14.06 8.07
CA VAL A 92 5.82 -13.58 7.48
C VAL A 92 4.60 -14.22 8.14
N ARG A 93 4.71 -15.48 8.59
CA ARG A 93 3.60 -16.27 9.19
C ARG A 93 3.46 -16.15 10.71
N GLU A 94 4.49 -15.70 11.44
CA GLU A 94 4.43 -15.42 12.88
C GLU A 94 3.60 -14.15 13.21
N ILE A 95 2.42 -14.06 12.58
CA ILE A 95 1.40 -13.04 12.80
C ILE A 95 0.62 -13.35 14.07
#